data_AF-A0A832X2A5-F1
#
_entry.id   AF-A0A832X2A5-F1
#
_cell.length_a   1.000
_cell.length_b   1.000
_cell.length_c   1.000
_cell.angle_alpha   90.00
_cell.angle_beta   90.00
_cell.angle_gamma   90.00
#
_symmetry.space_group_name_H-M   'P 1'
#
loop_
_entity.id
_entity.type
_entity.pdbx_description
1 polymer ?
#
loop_
_entity_poly.entity_id
_entity_poly.type
_entity_poly.pdbx_seq_one_letter_code
_entity_poly.pdbx_strand_id
1 'polypeptide(L)'
;LAKSRLHAGMSFAVRGKRQHKTGMNSQELGMEVGSHIYDNIPGLTVDLDTPDYEIFIEVRDFGGLVYDRRIPGPGGLPWGTQGRALVLLSAGIDSPVASWLAMKRGCEITHLYLDAGRWAGADVTAAAIDNHRKLSVWCAGNPLSLVIAWNEELFDRMSQKKIPPRYRCVICKRFMLRMAARMMRHEGALAVMTGENLGQVASQTLANLGVIADGISVPVLHPLITYDKEETITIARRIGTFDATPGDLACRAVPKMPATAAVLEEICALEEQIGVEELATAACTNLRFVTALDGRITADRDELTH
;
A
#
# COMPACT_ATOMS: atom_id res chain seq x y z
N LEU A 1 18.54 -16.43 30.33
CA LEU A 1 17.26 -15.73 30.05
C LEU A 1 16.51 -15.41 31.35
N ALA A 2 16.02 -16.41 32.10
CA ALA A 2 15.27 -16.20 33.35
C ALA A 2 16.04 -15.35 34.39
N LYS A 3 17.27 -15.76 34.76
CA LYS A 3 18.12 -15.04 35.75
C LYS A 3 18.41 -13.57 35.43
N SER A 4 18.32 -13.17 34.15
CA SER A 4 18.59 -11.79 33.72
C SER A 4 17.34 -10.91 33.66
N ARG A 5 16.14 -11.47 33.87
CA ARG A 5 14.85 -10.81 33.65
C ARG A 5 13.88 -10.94 34.82
N LEU A 6 14.03 -12.00 35.62
CA LEU A 6 13.21 -12.30 36.78
C LEU A 6 13.95 -11.93 38.06
N HIS A 7 13.23 -11.33 39.00
CA HIS A 7 13.71 -10.91 40.31
C HIS A 7 12.67 -11.25 41.38
N ALA A 8 13.08 -11.28 42.65
CA ALA A 8 12.18 -11.55 43.77
C ALA A 8 10.96 -10.61 43.75
N GLY A 9 9.77 -11.15 43.98
CA GLY A 9 8.49 -10.44 43.93
C GLY A 9 7.78 -10.47 42.58
N MET A 10 8.42 -10.98 41.51
CA MET A 10 7.79 -11.10 40.19
C MET A 10 7.01 -12.41 40.03
N SER A 11 5.98 -12.37 39.19
CA SER A 11 5.26 -13.52 38.66
C SER A 11 5.77 -13.93 37.28
N PHE A 12 5.68 -15.21 36.93
CA PHE A 12 6.08 -15.69 35.60
C PHE A 12 5.23 -16.86 35.12
N ALA A 13 5.22 -17.05 33.79
CA ALA A 13 4.69 -18.25 33.14
C ALA A 13 5.70 -18.85 32.16
N VAL A 14 5.68 -20.18 32.05
CA VAL A 14 6.36 -20.90 30.97
C VAL A 14 5.33 -21.46 30.00
N ARG A 15 5.46 -21.08 28.73
CA ARG A 15 4.56 -21.47 27.65
C ARG A 15 5.26 -22.46 26.72
N GLY A 16 4.98 -23.75 26.94
CA GLY A 16 5.54 -24.85 26.14
C GLY A 16 4.74 -25.12 24.87
N LYS A 17 5.44 -25.29 23.74
CA LYS A 17 4.88 -25.78 22.47
C LYS A 17 5.74 -26.93 21.94
N ARG A 18 5.11 -27.89 21.29
CA ARG A 18 5.80 -29.04 20.69
C ARG A 18 5.26 -29.28 19.29
N GLN A 19 6.15 -29.70 18.39
CA GLN A 19 5.77 -30.13 17.05
C GLN A 19 5.17 -31.54 17.07
N HIS A 20 5.77 -32.45 17.86
CA HIS A 20 5.34 -33.85 17.95
C HIS A 20 4.37 -34.10 19.09
N LYS A 21 3.51 -35.11 18.91
CA LYS A 21 2.52 -35.53 19.92
C LYS A 21 2.99 -36.69 20.81
N THR A 22 4.20 -37.21 20.61
CA THR A 22 4.79 -38.30 21.40
C THR A 22 5.63 -37.77 22.56
N GLY A 23 5.74 -38.53 23.66
CA GLY A 23 6.48 -38.14 24.86
C GLY A 23 5.80 -37.04 25.67
N MET A 24 6.62 -36.19 26.30
CA MET A 24 6.18 -35.08 27.16
C MET A 24 5.23 -34.13 26.42
N ASN A 25 4.13 -33.77 27.07
CA ASN A 25 3.15 -32.84 26.52
C ASN A 25 3.54 -31.37 26.79
N SER A 26 2.83 -30.43 26.18
CA SER A 26 3.14 -28.99 26.29
C SER A 26 3.02 -28.44 27.72
N GLN A 27 2.07 -28.96 28.50
CA GLN A 27 1.87 -28.54 29.89
C GLN A 27 2.98 -29.12 30.78
N GLU A 28 3.32 -30.41 30.61
CA GLU A 28 4.42 -31.06 31.31
C GLU A 28 5.76 -30.35 31.03
N LEU A 29 6.01 -29.96 29.77
CA LEU A 29 7.20 -29.18 29.40
C LEU A 29 7.23 -27.82 30.09
N GLY A 30 6.09 -27.12 30.12
CA GLY A 30 5.98 -25.85 30.84
C GLY A 30 6.19 -26.02 32.33
N MET A 31 5.65 -27.09 32.92
CA MET A 31 5.78 -27.41 34.34
C MET A 31 7.22 -27.74 34.71
N GLU A 32 7.88 -28.64 33.97
CA GLU A 32 9.26 -29.07 34.25
C GLU A 32 10.23 -27.87 34.26
N VAL A 33 10.15 -27.04 33.22
CA VAL A 33 11.02 -25.86 33.13
C VAL A 33 10.60 -24.77 34.11
N GLY A 34 9.29 -24.63 34.36
CA GLY A 34 8.75 -23.72 35.37
C GLY A 34 9.27 -24.04 36.77
N SER A 35 9.19 -25.32 37.18
CA SER A 35 9.73 -25.82 38.44
C SER A 35 11.23 -25.54 38.55
N HIS A 36 11.99 -25.83 37.51
CA HIS A 36 13.43 -25.55 37.51
C HIS A 36 13.74 -24.06 37.70
N ILE A 37 12.98 -23.16 37.08
CA ILE A 37 13.14 -21.70 37.27
C ILE A 37 12.76 -21.28 38.69
N TYR A 38 11.62 -21.78 39.18
CA TYR A 38 11.10 -21.47 40.51
C TYR A 38 12.09 -21.87 41.62
N ASP A 39 12.67 -23.06 41.52
CA ASP A 39 13.64 -23.58 42.51
C ASP A 39 14.96 -22.81 42.51
N ASN A 40 15.32 -22.17 41.40
CA ASN A 40 16.63 -21.52 41.22
C ASN A 40 16.60 -19.99 41.34
N ILE A 41 15.41 -19.37 41.43
CA ILE A 41 15.27 -17.92 41.57
C ILE A 41 14.32 -17.65 42.76
N PRO A 42 14.86 -17.33 43.94
CA PRO A 42 14.06 -17.13 45.15
C PRO A 42 13.06 -15.98 45.02
N GLY A 43 11.87 -16.17 45.58
CA GLY A 43 10.85 -15.13 45.70
C GLY A 43 10.00 -14.93 44.44
N LEU A 44 10.03 -15.84 43.48
CA LEU A 44 9.10 -15.82 42.34
C LEU A 44 7.74 -16.41 42.70
N THR A 45 6.72 -16.05 41.92
CA THR A 45 5.40 -16.69 41.93
C THR A 45 5.02 -17.16 40.52
N VAL A 46 4.20 -18.21 40.41
CA VAL A 46 3.69 -18.67 39.10
C VAL A 46 2.31 -18.08 38.89
N ASP A 47 2.12 -17.34 37.80
CA ASP A 47 0.82 -16.84 37.33
C ASP A 47 0.65 -17.27 35.87
N LEU A 48 -0.37 -18.07 35.57
CA LEU A 48 -0.64 -18.55 34.21
C LEU A 48 -1.60 -17.66 33.43
N ASP A 49 -2.24 -16.69 34.06
CA ASP A 49 -3.23 -15.81 33.46
C ASP A 49 -2.60 -14.46 33.10
N THR A 50 -1.96 -13.80 34.07
CA THR A 50 -1.40 -12.44 33.91
C THR A 50 0.03 -12.29 34.48
N PRO A 51 0.99 -13.09 34.03
CA PRO A 51 2.37 -13.02 34.53
C PRO A 51 3.06 -11.70 34.19
N ASP A 52 3.95 -11.24 35.07
CA ASP A 52 4.86 -10.11 34.78
C ASP A 52 5.82 -10.44 33.64
N TYR A 53 6.12 -11.72 33.44
CA TYR A 53 7.07 -12.18 32.44
C TYR A 53 6.76 -13.58 31.90
N GLU A 54 6.79 -13.73 30.58
CA GLU A 54 6.57 -15.00 29.90
C GLU A 54 7.85 -15.55 29.26
N ILE A 55 8.09 -16.84 29.44
CA ILE A 55 9.13 -17.59 28.74
C ILE A 55 8.46 -18.60 27.84
N PHE A 56 8.83 -18.59 26.56
CA PHE A 56 8.32 -19.51 25.56
C PHE A 56 9.37 -20.57 25.24
N ILE A 57 8.91 -21.81 25.15
CA ILE A 57 9.76 -22.95 24.83
C ILE A 57 9.10 -23.73 23.71
N GLU A 58 9.83 -23.98 22.63
CA GLU A 58 9.35 -24.77 21.50
C GLU A 58 10.25 -25.95 21.23
N VAL A 59 9.71 -27.16 21.28
CA VAL A 59 10.41 -28.38 20.86
C VAL A 59 10.06 -28.67 19.40
N ARG A 60 11.08 -28.69 18.56
CA ARG A 60 11.03 -28.90 17.11
C ARG A 60 11.94 -30.07 16.71
N ASP A 61 11.85 -30.51 15.47
CA ASP A 61 12.74 -31.55 14.90
C ASP A 61 14.23 -31.22 15.06
N PHE A 62 14.58 -29.94 14.90
CA PHE A 62 15.97 -29.47 15.00
C PHE A 62 16.45 -29.20 16.43
N GLY A 63 15.61 -29.41 17.45
CA GLY A 63 15.92 -29.17 18.87
C GLY A 63 14.95 -28.24 19.58
N GLY A 64 15.40 -27.66 20.70
CA GLY A 64 14.62 -26.75 21.54
C GLY A 64 14.92 -25.28 21.28
N LEU A 65 13.89 -24.46 21.09
CA LEU A 65 13.97 -23.00 21.01
C LEU A 65 13.46 -22.39 22.32
N VAL A 66 14.19 -21.42 22.88
CA VAL A 66 13.77 -20.67 24.08
C VAL A 66 13.82 -19.18 23.77
N TYR A 67 12.74 -18.46 24.05
CA TYR A 67 12.62 -17.01 23.80
C TYR A 67 11.64 -16.35 24.77
N ASP A 68 11.72 -15.02 24.93
CA ASP A 68 10.88 -14.21 25.82
C ASP A 68 10.05 -13.14 25.10
N ARG A 69 10.24 -12.99 23.78
CA ARG A 69 9.54 -12.00 22.98
C ARG A 69 9.04 -12.59 21.68
N ARG A 70 7.79 -12.26 21.36
CA ARG A 70 7.20 -12.46 20.03
C ARG A 70 7.01 -11.09 19.41
N ILE A 71 7.72 -10.84 18.31
CA ILE A 71 7.59 -9.58 17.57
C ILE A 71 6.56 -9.82 16.47
N PRO A 72 5.36 -9.21 16.52
CA PRO A 72 4.36 -9.37 15.48
C PRO A 72 4.89 -8.78 14.17
N GLY A 73 4.90 -9.60 13.12
CA GLY A 73 5.07 -9.11 11.76
C GLY A 73 3.79 -8.44 11.23
N PRO A 74 3.81 -7.95 9.98
CA PRO A 74 2.63 -7.36 9.35
C PRO A 74 1.50 -8.39 9.12
N GLY A 75 1.79 -9.69 9.20
CA GLY A 75 0.88 -10.76 8.80
C GLY A 75 0.63 -10.76 7.29
N GLY A 76 -0.49 -11.32 6.84
CA GLY A 76 -0.85 -11.35 5.42
C GLY A 76 -0.38 -12.59 4.68
N LEU A 77 -0.21 -12.46 3.36
CA LEU A 77 0.28 -13.52 2.47
C LEU A 77 1.69 -13.21 1.97
N PRO A 78 2.50 -14.23 1.63
CA PRO A 78 3.81 -14.00 1.04
C PRO A 78 3.71 -13.20 -0.26
N TRP A 79 4.63 -12.26 -0.43
CA TRP A 79 4.79 -11.44 -1.64
C TRP A 79 4.83 -12.30 -2.91
N GLY A 80 4.17 -11.86 -3.98
CA GLY A 80 4.13 -12.53 -5.29
C GLY A 80 3.14 -13.70 -5.40
N THR A 81 2.57 -14.20 -4.31
CA THR A 81 1.66 -15.36 -4.35
C THR A 81 0.34 -15.09 -5.06
N GLN A 82 -0.07 -13.83 -5.24
CA GLN A 82 -1.32 -13.45 -5.92
C GLN A 82 -1.07 -12.83 -7.31
N GLY A 83 0.13 -12.95 -7.86
CA GLY A 83 0.51 -12.27 -9.10
C GLY A 83 0.67 -10.77 -8.92
N ARG A 84 0.73 -10.04 -10.03
CA ARG A 84 1.04 -8.61 -10.07
C ARG A 84 -0.19 -7.74 -10.25
N ALA A 85 -0.23 -6.61 -9.57
CA ALA A 85 -1.19 -5.54 -9.78
C ALA A 85 -0.47 -4.23 -10.15
N LEU A 86 -1.14 -3.41 -10.94
CA LEU A 86 -0.70 -2.06 -11.26
C LEU A 86 -1.45 -1.08 -10.35
N VAL A 87 -0.72 -0.30 -9.55
CA VAL A 87 -1.34 0.62 -8.59
C VAL A 87 -1.12 2.06 -9.02
N LEU A 88 -2.21 2.82 -9.14
CA LEU A 88 -2.14 4.26 -9.36
C LEU A 88 -1.61 4.94 -8.10
N LEU A 89 -0.33 5.35 -8.14
CA LEU A 89 0.35 6.01 -7.05
C LEU A 89 0.21 7.52 -7.17
N SER A 90 0.10 8.21 -6.04
CA SER A 90 0.09 9.67 -5.95
C SER A 90 0.96 10.14 -4.78
N ALA A 91 1.16 11.45 -4.69
CA ALA A 91 1.78 12.10 -3.54
C ALA A 91 0.91 12.10 -2.27
N GLY A 92 -0.36 11.71 -2.37
CA GLY A 92 -1.30 11.67 -1.25
C GLY A 92 -1.07 10.52 -0.27
N ILE A 93 -1.91 10.46 0.76
CA ILE A 93 -1.84 9.46 1.83
C ILE A 93 -2.45 8.12 1.38
N ASP A 94 -3.52 8.17 0.60
CA ASP A 94 -4.38 7.00 0.38
C ASP A 94 -3.73 5.97 -0.56
N SER A 95 -3.17 6.42 -1.70
CA SER A 95 -2.57 5.50 -2.69
C SER A 95 -1.41 4.66 -2.14
N PRO A 96 -0.43 5.17 -1.37
CA PRO A 96 0.61 4.31 -0.81
C PRO A 96 0.06 3.32 0.25
N VAL A 97 -1.00 3.68 0.98
CA VAL A 97 -1.66 2.74 1.90
C VAL A 97 -2.37 1.63 1.10
N ALA A 98 -3.08 1.99 0.02
CA ALA A 98 -3.71 1.02 -0.86
C ALA A 98 -2.68 0.07 -1.50
N SER A 99 -1.52 0.59 -1.94
CA SER A 99 -0.39 -0.24 -2.36
C SER A 99 -0.02 -1.23 -1.27
N TRP A 100 0.30 -0.75 -0.06
CA TRP A 100 0.72 -1.63 1.04
C TRP A 100 -0.33 -2.70 1.41
N LEU A 101 -1.62 -2.37 1.37
CA LEU A 101 -2.69 -3.34 1.60
C LEU A 101 -2.69 -4.46 0.54
N ALA A 102 -2.42 -4.12 -0.72
CA ALA A 102 -2.26 -5.10 -1.79
C ALA A 102 -0.99 -5.96 -1.59
N MET A 103 0.14 -5.33 -1.24
CA MET A 103 1.39 -6.02 -0.89
C MET A 103 1.17 -7.04 0.24
N LYS A 104 0.46 -6.64 1.29
CA LYS A 104 0.09 -7.49 2.44
C LYS A 104 -0.78 -8.69 2.03
N ARG A 105 -1.53 -8.58 0.93
CA ARG A 105 -2.31 -9.68 0.36
C ARG A 105 -1.50 -10.52 -0.64
N GLY A 106 -0.18 -10.34 -0.73
CA GLY A 106 0.70 -11.16 -1.54
C GLY A 106 0.75 -10.75 -3.01
N CYS A 107 0.28 -9.55 -3.35
CA CYS A 107 0.43 -9.00 -4.70
C CYS A 107 1.83 -8.40 -4.89
N GLU A 108 2.46 -8.71 -6.02
CA GLU A 108 3.51 -7.86 -6.58
C GLU A 108 2.90 -6.55 -7.09
N ILE A 109 3.65 -5.46 -7.02
CA ILE A 109 3.16 -4.13 -7.41
C ILE A 109 4.08 -3.48 -8.43
N THR A 110 3.53 -3.06 -9.57
CA THR A 110 4.08 -1.96 -10.37
C THR A 110 3.30 -0.71 -10.04
N HIS A 111 3.97 0.37 -9.65
CA HIS A 111 3.32 1.66 -9.50
C HIS A 111 3.22 2.38 -10.84
N LEU A 112 2.10 3.06 -11.09
CA LEU A 112 1.94 4.01 -12.17
C LEU A 112 1.63 5.38 -11.57
N TYR A 113 2.48 6.37 -11.85
CA TYR A 113 2.26 7.76 -11.51
C TYR A 113 2.05 8.57 -12.80
N LEU A 114 0.99 9.37 -12.83
CA LEU A 114 0.70 10.26 -13.96
C LEU A 114 1.09 11.68 -13.59
N ASP A 115 2.19 12.15 -14.17
CA ASP A 115 2.73 13.47 -13.86
C ASP A 115 1.94 14.55 -14.61
N ALA A 116 1.30 15.45 -13.86
CA ALA A 116 0.50 16.54 -14.40
C ALA A 116 1.33 17.77 -14.78
N GLY A 117 2.63 17.74 -14.52
CA GLY A 117 3.59 18.77 -14.94
C GLY A 117 3.27 20.10 -14.30
N ARG A 118 3.12 21.17 -15.10
CA ARG A 118 2.80 22.51 -14.58
C ARG A 118 1.46 22.61 -13.85
N TRP A 119 0.59 21.62 -14.00
CA TRP A 119 -0.68 21.50 -13.27
C TRP A 119 -0.53 20.87 -11.89
N ALA A 120 0.65 20.33 -11.55
CA ALA A 120 1.00 19.87 -10.22
C ALA A 120 1.77 20.95 -9.45
N GLY A 121 1.70 20.86 -8.12
CA GLY A 121 2.60 21.57 -7.23
C GLY A 121 4.05 21.07 -7.38
N ALA A 122 5.00 21.89 -6.95
CA ALA A 122 6.43 21.65 -7.20
C ALA A 122 6.96 20.33 -6.58
N ASP A 123 6.33 19.87 -5.50
CA ASP A 123 6.80 18.72 -4.72
C ASP A 123 6.05 17.41 -5.03
N VAL A 124 5.01 17.43 -5.88
CA VAL A 124 4.13 16.27 -6.12
C VAL A 124 4.91 15.06 -6.65
N THR A 125 5.71 15.23 -7.70
CA THR A 125 6.45 14.12 -8.32
C THR A 125 7.51 13.56 -7.37
N ALA A 126 8.22 14.44 -6.64
CA ALA A 126 9.20 14.01 -5.65
C ALA A 126 8.54 13.23 -4.50
N ALA A 127 7.39 13.67 -4.00
CA ALA A 127 6.64 12.98 -2.96
C ALA A 127 6.08 11.62 -3.42
N ALA A 128 5.63 11.51 -4.68
CA ALA A 128 5.20 10.23 -5.24
C ALA A 128 6.37 9.22 -5.33
N ILE A 129 7.55 9.66 -5.78
CA ILE A 129 8.77 8.84 -5.81
C ILE A 129 9.22 8.47 -4.39
N ASP A 130 9.11 9.37 -3.42
CA ASP A 130 9.45 9.07 -2.03
C ASP A 130 8.48 8.05 -1.39
N ASN A 131 7.17 8.14 -1.68
CA ASN A 131 6.19 7.12 -1.30
C ASN A 131 6.57 5.75 -1.89
N HIS A 132 6.90 5.70 -3.18
CA HIS A 132 7.38 4.49 -3.85
C HIS A 132 8.63 3.90 -3.17
N ARG A 133 9.62 4.77 -2.88
CA ARG A 133 10.85 4.40 -2.18
C ARG A 133 10.55 3.81 -0.79
N LYS A 134 9.71 4.47 0.01
CA LYS A 134 9.32 4.00 1.36
C LYS A 134 8.63 2.64 1.30
N LEU A 135 7.78 2.41 0.29
CA LEU A 135 7.09 1.13 0.12
C LEU A 135 8.05 -0.03 -0.20
N SER A 136 9.18 0.21 -0.88
CA SER A 136 10.14 -0.86 -1.20
C SER A 136 10.72 -1.58 0.03
N VAL A 137 10.68 -0.97 1.22
CA VAL A 137 11.09 -1.60 2.48
C VAL A 137 10.18 -2.78 2.86
N TRP A 138 8.93 -2.78 2.37
CA TRP A 138 7.91 -3.79 2.69
C TRP A 138 7.95 -5.03 1.76
N CYS A 139 8.81 -5.03 0.76
CA CYS A 139 9.09 -6.17 -0.11
C CYS A 139 10.60 -6.47 -0.15
N ALA A 140 11.25 -6.44 1.02
CA ALA A 140 12.70 -6.45 1.15
C ALA A 140 13.39 -7.51 0.28
N GLY A 141 14.47 -7.13 -0.39
CA GLY A 141 15.20 -7.95 -1.35
C GLY A 141 14.55 -8.10 -2.73
N ASN A 142 13.35 -7.56 -2.93
CA ASN A 142 12.65 -7.55 -4.24
C ASN A 142 12.59 -6.11 -4.78
N PRO A 143 13.13 -5.84 -5.99
CA PRO A 143 12.98 -4.55 -6.63
C PRO A 143 11.52 -4.19 -6.88
N LEU A 144 11.18 -2.93 -6.62
CA LEU A 144 9.85 -2.37 -6.84
C LEU A 144 9.90 -1.40 -8.01
N SER A 145 9.00 -1.56 -8.98
CA SER A 145 8.95 -0.71 -10.18
C SER A 145 7.95 0.43 -10.04
N LEU A 146 8.32 1.60 -10.54
CA LEU A 146 7.46 2.75 -10.74
C LEU A 146 7.61 3.21 -12.19
N VAL A 147 6.49 3.32 -12.88
CA VAL A 147 6.41 3.97 -14.18
C VAL A 147 5.78 5.34 -14.00
N ILE A 148 6.44 6.35 -14.54
CA ILE A 148 5.96 7.72 -14.58
C ILE A 148 5.59 8.02 -16.03
N ALA A 149 4.34 8.38 -16.27
CA ALA A 149 3.86 8.79 -17.58
C ALA A 149 3.47 10.27 -17.58
N TRP A 150 3.88 11.00 -18.62
CA TRP A 150 3.54 12.41 -18.77
C TRP A 150 2.05 12.59 -19.10
N ASN A 151 1.38 13.46 -18.35
CA ASN A 151 -0.07 13.72 -18.46
C ASN A 151 -0.43 15.22 -18.46
N GLU A 152 0.53 16.11 -18.70
CA GLU A 152 0.28 17.56 -18.78
C GLU A 152 -0.71 17.91 -19.91
N GLU A 153 -0.59 17.25 -21.07
CA GLU A 153 -1.38 17.53 -22.26
C GLU A 153 -2.90 17.31 -22.06
N LEU A 154 -3.29 16.36 -21.21
CA LEU A 154 -4.70 16.14 -20.87
C LEU A 154 -5.34 17.41 -20.30
N PHE A 155 -4.64 18.06 -19.37
CA PHE A 155 -5.13 19.27 -18.71
C PHE A 155 -5.08 20.49 -19.62
N ASP A 156 -4.10 20.54 -20.52
CA ASP A 156 -4.00 21.55 -21.56
C ASP A 156 -5.18 21.47 -22.52
N ARG A 157 -5.48 20.28 -23.02
CA ARG A 157 -6.62 20.02 -23.90
C ARG A 157 -7.94 20.33 -23.22
N MET A 158 -8.13 19.91 -21.95
CA MET A 158 -9.33 20.28 -21.18
C MET A 158 -9.49 21.80 -21.07
N SER A 159 -8.39 22.55 -20.92
CA SER A 159 -8.42 24.01 -20.82
C SER A 159 -8.67 24.69 -22.17
N GLN A 160 -7.98 24.26 -23.23
CA GLN A 160 -8.13 24.77 -24.59
C GLN A 160 -9.54 24.54 -25.14
N LYS A 161 -10.10 23.35 -24.92
CA LYS A 161 -11.46 22.96 -25.34
C LYS A 161 -12.55 23.53 -24.43
N LYS A 162 -12.17 24.29 -23.37
CA LYS A 162 -13.08 24.92 -22.41
C LYS A 162 -14.04 23.92 -21.75
N ILE A 163 -13.52 22.73 -21.42
CA ILE A 163 -14.28 21.70 -20.72
C ILE A 163 -14.75 22.26 -19.38
N PRO A 164 -16.04 22.06 -18.99
CA PRO A 164 -16.55 22.55 -17.72
C PRO A 164 -15.67 22.09 -16.54
N PRO A 165 -15.10 23.01 -15.74
CA PRO A 165 -14.13 22.65 -14.70
C PRO A 165 -14.61 21.57 -13.73
N ARG A 166 -15.92 21.53 -13.44
CA ARG A 166 -16.56 20.55 -12.55
C ARG A 166 -16.30 19.08 -12.95
N TYR A 167 -16.04 18.79 -14.23
CA TYR A 167 -15.83 17.43 -14.73
C TYR A 167 -14.36 17.00 -14.82
N ARG A 168 -13.41 17.92 -14.60
CA ARG A 168 -11.98 17.64 -14.76
C ARG A 168 -11.50 16.46 -13.93
N CYS A 169 -11.94 16.32 -12.68
CA CYS A 169 -11.54 15.20 -11.82
C CYS A 169 -12.08 13.85 -12.33
N VAL A 170 -13.32 13.81 -12.84
CA VAL A 170 -13.93 12.58 -13.37
C VAL A 170 -13.20 12.15 -14.64
N ILE A 171 -13.00 13.07 -15.59
CA ILE A 171 -12.26 12.83 -16.84
C ILE A 171 -10.82 12.41 -16.54
N CYS A 172 -10.15 13.09 -15.61
CA CYS A 172 -8.78 12.76 -15.21
C CYS A 172 -8.69 11.32 -14.68
N LYS A 173 -9.59 10.91 -13.78
CA LYS A 173 -9.61 9.54 -13.24
C LYS A 173 -9.90 8.48 -14.29
N ARG A 174 -10.86 8.74 -15.19
CA ARG A 174 -11.14 7.87 -16.35
C ARG A 174 -9.92 7.73 -17.25
N PHE A 175 -9.20 8.83 -17.50
CA PHE A 175 -7.92 8.81 -18.21
C PHE A 175 -6.88 7.94 -17.47
N MET A 176 -6.77 8.08 -16.14
CA MET A 176 -5.82 7.28 -15.35
C MET A 176 -6.08 5.79 -15.45
N LEU A 177 -7.35 5.37 -15.36
CA LEU A 177 -7.72 3.96 -15.49
C LEU A 177 -7.49 3.43 -16.90
N ARG A 178 -7.75 4.25 -17.94
CA ARG A 178 -7.41 3.89 -19.33
C ARG A 178 -5.92 3.68 -19.54
N MET A 179 -5.09 4.57 -18.98
CA MET A 179 -3.63 4.44 -19.00
C MET A 179 -3.18 3.15 -18.30
N ALA A 180 -3.66 2.94 -17.07
CA ALA A 180 -3.38 1.75 -16.30
C ALA A 180 -3.74 0.47 -17.05
N ALA A 181 -4.96 0.40 -17.61
CA ALA A 181 -5.46 -0.78 -18.34
C ALA A 181 -4.61 -1.09 -19.59
N ARG A 182 -4.13 -0.08 -20.32
CA ARG A 182 -3.22 -0.26 -21.46
C ARG A 182 -1.88 -0.85 -21.02
N MET A 183 -1.35 -0.37 -19.91
CA MET A 183 -0.05 -0.77 -19.38
C MET A 183 -0.05 -2.16 -18.74
N MET A 184 -1.20 -2.66 -18.28
CA MET A 184 -1.29 -3.95 -17.60
C MET A 184 -0.65 -5.11 -18.38
N ARG A 185 -0.83 -5.17 -19.71
CA ARG A 185 -0.22 -6.24 -20.52
C ARG A 185 1.29 -6.18 -20.56
N HIS A 186 1.86 -4.97 -20.68
CA HIS A 186 3.31 -4.75 -20.66
C HIS A 186 3.89 -5.16 -19.29
N GLU A 187 3.19 -4.79 -18.22
CA GLU A 187 3.62 -5.08 -16.86
C GLU A 187 3.32 -6.50 -16.39
N GLY A 188 2.53 -7.29 -17.14
CA GLY A 188 2.03 -8.59 -16.70
C GLY A 188 1.08 -8.50 -15.48
N ALA A 189 0.39 -7.37 -15.32
CA ALA A 189 -0.53 -7.13 -14.22
C ALA A 189 -1.92 -7.72 -14.48
N LEU A 190 -2.57 -8.22 -13.42
CA LEU A 190 -3.88 -8.87 -13.45
C LEU A 190 -5.03 -7.96 -12.99
N ALA A 191 -4.70 -6.86 -12.29
CA ALA A 191 -5.67 -5.87 -11.84
C ALA A 191 -5.04 -4.47 -11.76
N VAL A 192 -5.87 -3.44 -11.84
CA VAL A 192 -5.55 -2.06 -11.45
C VAL A 192 -6.02 -1.84 -10.02
N MET A 193 -5.27 -1.12 -9.20
CA MET A 193 -5.75 -0.69 -7.89
C MET A 193 -5.59 0.82 -7.70
N THR A 194 -6.50 1.39 -6.91
CA THR A 194 -6.49 2.82 -6.58
C THR A 194 -6.65 3.04 -5.08
N GLY A 195 -6.18 4.18 -4.59
CA GLY A 195 -6.44 4.64 -3.23
C GLY A 195 -7.80 5.31 -3.05
N GLU A 196 -8.81 4.96 -3.83
CA GLU A 196 -10.13 5.61 -3.67
C GLU A 196 -10.85 5.15 -2.41
N ASN A 197 -11.48 6.13 -1.75
CA ASN A 197 -12.23 5.96 -0.51
C ASN A 197 -13.63 6.57 -0.66
N LEU A 198 -14.68 5.83 -0.32
CA LEU A 198 -16.05 6.25 -0.57
C LEU A 198 -16.43 7.49 0.26
N GLY A 199 -16.81 8.57 -0.41
CA GLY A 199 -17.31 9.79 0.24
C GLY A 199 -16.23 10.73 0.77
N GLN A 200 -14.94 10.43 0.58
CA GLN A 200 -13.86 11.31 1.06
C GLN A 200 -13.71 12.59 0.22
N VAL A 201 -13.92 12.51 -1.09
CA VAL A 201 -13.96 13.68 -1.99
C VAL A 201 -15.13 13.57 -2.97
N ALA A 202 -15.55 14.70 -3.54
CA ALA A 202 -16.70 14.79 -4.46
C ALA A 202 -16.62 13.83 -5.66
N SER A 203 -15.41 13.51 -6.13
CA SER A 203 -15.19 12.56 -7.24
C SER A 203 -15.22 11.08 -6.81
N GLN A 204 -15.47 10.77 -5.54
CA GLN A 204 -15.49 9.40 -4.97
C GLN A 204 -16.87 9.09 -4.36
N THR A 205 -17.95 9.46 -5.05
CA THR A 205 -19.31 9.04 -4.73
C THR A 205 -19.65 7.76 -5.49
N LEU A 206 -20.64 6.99 -5.03
CA LEU A 206 -21.11 5.80 -5.77
C LEU A 206 -21.49 6.13 -7.22
N ALA A 207 -22.15 7.27 -7.44
CA ALA A 207 -22.52 7.73 -8.77
C ALA A 207 -21.29 7.96 -9.67
N ASN A 208 -20.25 8.59 -9.14
CA ASN A 208 -19.04 8.85 -9.91
C ASN A 208 -18.17 7.59 -10.08
N LEU A 209 -18.15 6.65 -9.13
CA LEU A 209 -17.37 5.41 -9.27
C LEU A 209 -17.82 4.59 -10.48
N GLY A 210 -19.15 4.48 -10.69
CA GLY A 210 -19.69 3.83 -11.89
C GLY A 210 -19.27 4.54 -13.17
N VAL A 211 -19.37 5.87 -13.21
CA VAL A 211 -18.94 6.68 -14.35
C VAL A 211 -17.42 6.60 -14.56
N ILE A 212 -16.62 6.50 -13.51
CA ILE A 212 -15.15 6.44 -13.62
C ILE A 212 -14.70 5.07 -14.16
N ALA A 213 -15.33 3.99 -13.71
CA ALA A 213 -14.98 2.63 -14.11
C ALA A 213 -15.54 2.22 -15.48
N ASP A 214 -16.55 2.93 -16.00
CA ASP A 214 -17.15 2.61 -17.30
C ASP A 214 -16.11 2.61 -18.45
N GLY A 215 -16.19 1.61 -19.33
CA GLY A 215 -15.26 1.42 -20.43
C GLY A 215 -13.93 0.74 -20.06
N ILE A 216 -13.72 0.42 -18.78
CA ILE A 216 -12.54 -0.32 -18.31
C ILE A 216 -12.88 -1.82 -18.18
N SER A 217 -12.23 -2.66 -18.98
CA SER A 217 -12.49 -4.11 -19.06
C SER A 217 -11.62 -4.96 -18.13
N VAL A 218 -10.83 -4.33 -17.26
CA VAL A 218 -9.91 -4.99 -16.33
C VAL A 218 -10.41 -4.86 -14.89
N PRO A 219 -10.08 -5.79 -13.98
CA PRO A 219 -10.44 -5.66 -12.58
C PRO A 219 -9.84 -4.38 -11.97
N VAL A 220 -10.69 -3.52 -11.42
CA VAL A 220 -10.29 -2.33 -10.65
C VAL A 220 -10.63 -2.59 -9.18
N LEU A 221 -9.62 -2.54 -8.31
CA LEU A 221 -9.77 -2.79 -6.88
C LEU A 221 -9.51 -1.52 -6.08
N HIS A 222 -10.27 -1.35 -5.01
CA HIS A 222 -10.21 -0.19 -4.13
C HIS A 222 -9.96 -0.64 -2.68
N PRO A 223 -8.70 -0.94 -2.30
CA PRO A 223 -8.39 -1.48 -0.95
C PRO A 223 -8.90 -0.61 0.21
N LEU A 224 -9.12 0.69 -0.03
CA LEU A 224 -9.56 1.68 0.95
C LEU A 224 -11.04 2.07 0.86
N ILE A 225 -11.84 1.41 0.01
CA ILE A 225 -13.22 1.85 -0.29
C ILE A 225 -14.13 2.00 0.93
N THR A 226 -13.89 1.23 2.00
CA THR A 226 -14.66 1.25 3.25
C THR A 226 -13.91 1.83 4.44
N TYR A 227 -12.69 2.33 4.25
CA TYR A 227 -11.87 2.85 5.34
C TYR A 227 -12.27 4.28 5.65
N ASP A 228 -12.17 4.71 6.90
CA ASP A 228 -12.19 6.13 7.20
C ASP A 228 -10.79 6.75 7.06
N LYS A 229 -10.74 8.08 7.23
CA LYS A 229 -9.50 8.86 7.10
C LYS A 229 -8.49 8.52 8.20
N GLU A 230 -8.93 8.32 9.43
CA GLU A 230 -8.04 8.07 10.57
C GLU A 230 -7.46 6.65 10.53
N GLU A 231 -8.25 5.67 10.09
CA GLU A 231 -7.76 4.32 9.81
C GLU A 231 -6.65 4.35 8.76
N THR A 232 -6.87 5.10 7.67
CA THR A 232 -5.89 5.26 6.58
C THR A 232 -4.62 5.95 7.08
N ILE A 233 -4.74 7.05 7.83
CA ILE A 233 -3.60 7.77 8.42
C ILE A 233 -2.82 6.88 9.40
N THR A 234 -3.52 6.07 10.20
CA THR A 234 -2.89 5.14 11.15
C THR A 234 -2.01 4.14 10.42
N ILE A 235 -2.50 3.60 9.30
CA ILE A 235 -1.69 2.70 8.46
C ILE A 235 -0.52 3.47 7.83
N ALA A 236 -0.76 4.66 7.26
CA ALA A 236 0.29 5.48 6.64
C ALA A 236 1.46 5.78 7.60
N ARG A 237 1.15 6.09 8.87
CA ARG A 237 2.17 6.27 9.93
C ARG A 237 2.93 4.98 10.20
N ARG A 238 2.22 3.85 10.34
CA ARG A 238 2.84 2.54 10.58
C ARG A 238 3.78 2.14 9.44
N ILE A 239 3.43 2.47 8.20
CA ILE A 239 4.22 2.08 7.01
C ILE A 239 5.27 3.13 6.60
N GLY A 240 5.32 4.26 7.31
CA GLY A 240 6.31 5.32 7.10
C GLY A 240 6.03 6.23 5.90
N THR A 241 4.81 6.23 5.35
CA THR A 241 4.41 7.05 4.19
C THR A 241 3.66 8.32 4.58
N PHE A 242 3.27 8.46 5.84
CA PHE A 242 2.69 9.71 6.35
C PHE A 242 3.75 10.81 6.46
N ASP A 243 3.45 12.00 5.94
CA ASP A 243 4.21 13.23 6.13
C ASP A 243 3.31 14.27 6.81
N ALA A 244 3.80 14.85 7.92
CA ALA A 244 3.07 15.84 8.70
C ALA A 244 3.19 17.26 8.13
N THR A 245 4.23 17.52 7.35
CA THR A 245 4.53 18.84 6.77
C THR A 245 4.80 18.70 5.27
N PRO A 246 3.79 18.24 4.50
CA PRO A 246 3.95 18.13 3.06
C PRO A 246 4.23 19.50 2.44
N GLY A 247 5.08 19.52 1.41
CA GLY A 247 5.32 20.71 0.59
C GLY A 247 4.12 21.07 -0.30
N ASP A 248 4.38 21.68 -1.45
CA ASP A 248 3.34 22.00 -2.44
C ASP A 248 2.90 20.73 -3.19
N LEU A 249 1.91 20.03 -2.61
CA LEU A 249 1.30 18.84 -3.20
C LEU A 249 -0.03 19.12 -3.92
N ALA A 250 -0.39 20.39 -4.14
CA ALA A 250 -1.69 20.75 -4.69
C ALA A 250 -1.79 20.44 -6.19
N CYS A 251 -2.93 19.90 -6.62
CA CYS A 251 -3.26 19.81 -8.05
C CYS A 251 -4.03 21.06 -8.48
N ARG A 252 -3.44 21.84 -9.40
CA ARG A 252 -3.97 23.11 -9.91
C ARG A 252 -5.15 22.92 -10.86
N ALA A 253 -5.39 21.70 -11.32
CA ALA A 253 -6.54 21.37 -12.16
C ALA A 253 -7.83 21.11 -11.38
N VAL A 254 -7.74 20.94 -10.05
CA VAL A 254 -8.91 20.67 -9.18
C VAL A 254 -9.86 21.87 -9.21
N PRO A 255 -11.14 21.67 -9.56
CA PRO A 255 -12.12 22.75 -9.61
C PRO A 255 -12.60 23.15 -8.22
N LYS A 256 -13.10 24.38 -8.08
CA LYS A 256 -13.72 24.86 -6.83
C LYS A 256 -14.97 24.05 -6.44
N MET A 257 -15.74 23.60 -7.43
CA MET A 257 -16.95 22.79 -7.25
C MET A 257 -16.90 21.58 -8.18
N PRO A 258 -16.27 20.47 -7.76
CA PRO A 258 -16.27 19.23 -8.54
C PRO A 258 -17.68 18.61 -8.60
N ALA A 259 -17.99 17.93 -9.70
CA ALA A 259 -19.25 17.21 -9.82
C ALA A 259 -19.31 16.02 -8.84
N THR A 260 -20.38 15.93 -8.05
CA THR A 260 -20.66 14.81 -7.13
C THR A 260 -21.45 13.68 -7.80
N ALA A 261 -22.10 13.97 -8.92
CA ALA A 261 -22.73 13.01 -9.82
C ALA A 261 -22.54 13.53 -11.24
N ALA A 262 -21.75 12.81 -12.04
CA ALA A 262 -21.60 13.04 -13.47
C ALA A 262 -22.56 12.13 -14.25
N VAL A 263 -22.95 12.58 -15.45
CA VAL A 263 -23.75 11.80 -16.38
C VAL A 263 -22.79 11.17 -17.39
N LEU A 264 -22.85 9.85 -17.57
CA LEU A 264 -21.88 9.11 -18.36
C LEU A 264 -21.81 9.60 -19.80
N GLU A 265 -22.97 9.80 -20.44
CA GLU A 265 -23.08 10.24 -21.84
C GLU A 265 -22.42 11.61 -22.05
N GLU A 266 -22.59 12.54 -21.10
CA GLU A 266 -21.96 13.86 -21.15
C GLU A 266 -20.43 13.73 -21.03
N ILE A 267 -19.94 12.88 -20.11
CA ILE A 267 -18.51 12.66 -19.94
C ILE A 267 -17.90 12.04 -21.19
N CYS A 268 -18.53 11.03 -21.79
CA CYS A 268 -18.04 10.40 -23.02
C CYS A 268 -17.95 11.41 -24.19
N ALA A 269 -18.94 12.27 -24.37
CA ALA A 269 -18.91 13.32 -25.39
C ALA A 269 -17.77 14.33 -25.16
N LEU A 270 -17.51 14.70 -23.89
CA LEU A 270 -16.38 15.57 -23.55
C LEU A 270 -15.03 14.88 -23.79
N GLU A 271 -14.90 13.59 -23.49
CA GLU A 271 -13.69 12.80 -23.74
C GLU A 271 -13.36 12.70 -25.23
N GLU A 272 -14.38 12.56 -26.09
CA GLU A 272 -14.25 12.59 -27.55
C GLU A 272 -13.76 13.97 -28.03
N GLN A 273 -14.35 15.05 -27.52
CA GLN A 273 -13.92 16.42 -27.84
C GLN A 273 -12.45 16.70 -27.44
N ILE A 274 -12.00 16.10 -26.32
CA ILE A 274 -10.62 16.19 -25.82
C ILE A 274 -9.68 15.35 -26.68
N GLY A 275 -10.13 14.22 -27.22
CA GLY A 275 -9.27 13.21 -27.87
C GLY A 275 -8.55 12.32 -26.87
N VAL A 276 -9.24 11.91 -25.79
CA VAL A 276 -8.64 11.14 -24.67
C VAL A 276 -7.92 9.87 -25.12
N GLU A 277 -8.44 9.14 -26.11
CA GLU A 277 -7.81 7.88 -26.55
C GLU A 277 -6.49 8.09 -27.29
N GLU A 278 -6.37 9.17 -28.06
CA GLU A 278 -5.13 9.58 -28.71
C GLU A 278 -4.09 9.95 -27.65
N LEU A 279 -4.48 10.79 -26.69
CA LEU A 279 -3.61 11.22 -25.59
C LEU A 279 -3.12 10.06 -24.73
N ALA A 280 -4.01 9.11 -24.42
CA ALA A 280 -3.63 7.93 -23.64
C ALA A 280 -2.66 7.03 -24.41
N THR A 281 -2.78 6.97 -25.74
CA THR A 281 -1.83 6.23 -26.58
C THR A 281 -0.47 6.92 -26.61
N ALA A 282 -0.43 8.24 -26.78
CA ALA A 282 0.80 9.02 -26.77
C ALA A 282 1.51 9.02 -25.40
N ALA A 283 0.75 9.08 -24.29
CA ALA A 283 1.33 9.03 -22.96
C ALA A 283 2.00 7.68 -22.65
N CYS A 284 1.62 6.59 -23.34
CA CYS A 284 2.28 5.29 -23.21
C CYS A 284 3.63 5.20 -23.94
N THR A 285 4.02 6.19 -24.75
CA THR A 285 5.31 6.18 -25.48
C THR A 285 6.38 7.06 -24.85
N ASN A 286 6.02 7.87 -23.85
CA ASN A 286 6.96 8.76 -23.15
C ASN A 286 6.94 8.43 -21.66
N LEU A 287 7.66 7.36 -21.32
CA LEU A 287 7.66 6.76 -19.99
C LEU A 287 9.03 6.94 -19.33
N ARG A 288 9.01 7.20 -18.02
CA ARG A 288 10.18 7.17 -17.16
C ARG A 288 10.03 6.03 -16.16
N PHE A 289 11.07 5.23 -16.02
CA PHE A 289 11.11 4.07 -15.16
C PHE A 289 12.02 4.32 -13.98
N VAL A 290 11.46 4.16 -12.79
CA VAL A 290 12.15 4.28 -11.51
C VAL A 290 12.09 2.92 -10.81
N THR A 291 13.21 2.49 -10.26
CA THR A 291 13.29 1.25 -9.46
C THR A 291 13.75 1.57 -8.06
N ALA A 292 13.03 1.05 -7.06
CA ALA A 292 13.42 1.13 -5.66
C ALA A 292 13.75 -0.26 -5.09
N LEU A 293 14.74 -0.31 -4.20
CA LEU A 293 15.11 -1.51 -3.45
C LEU A 293 15.48 -1.09 -2.03
N ASP A 294 14.84 -1.72 -1.04
CA ASP A 294 15.15 -1.58 0.39
C ASP A 294 15.27 -0.12 0.87
N GLY A 295 14.35 0.74 0.40
CA GLY A 295 14.28 2.15 0.79
C GLY A 295 15.18 3.08 -0.01
N ARG A 296 15.78 2.63 -1.13
CA ARG A 296 16.65 3.43 -2.00
C ARG A 296 16.20 3.36 -3.45
N ILE A 297 16.33 4.46 -4.19
CA ILE A 297 16.20 4.45 -5.65
C ILE A 297 17.50 3.89 -6.24
N THR A 298 17.39 2.81 -7.02
CA THR A 298 18.55 2.09 -7.60
C THR A 298 18.68 2.28 -9.10
N ALA A 299 17.60 2.65 -9.79
CA ALA A 299 17.62 3.02 -11.20
C ALA A 299 16.55 4.08 -11.48
N ASP A 300 16.85 4.97 -12.42
CA ASP A 300 15.99 6.05 -12.88
C ASP A 300 16.36 6.35 -14.34
N ARG A 301 15.47 6.01 -15.27
CA ARG A 301 15.76 6.01 -16.71
C ARG A 301 14.54 6.47 -17.50
N ASP A 302 14.76 7.31 -18.50
CA ASP A 302 13.74 7.62 -19.50
C ASP A 302 13.77 6.57 -20.62
N GLU A 303 12.60 6.11 -21.04
CA GLU A 303 12.43 5.33 -22.27
C GLU A 303 12.00 6.30 -23.38
N LEU A 304 13.00 6.85 -24.07
CA LEU A 304 12.78 7.52 -25.35
C LEU A 304 12.64 6.42 -26.40
N THR A 305 11.41 6.00 -26.73
CA THR A 305 11.20 5.26 -27.98
C THR A 305 11.48 6.21 -29.14
N HIS A 306 12.62 6.00 -29.81
CA HIS A 306 12.94 6.59 -31.11
C HIS A 306 11.98 6.12 -32.20
#